data_AF-A0A2V7HNE6-F1
#
_entry.id   AF-A0A2V7HNE6-F1
#
_cell.length_a   1.000
_cell.length_b   1.000
_cell.length_c   1.000
_cell.angle_alpha   90.00
_cell.angle_beta   90.00
_cell.angle_gamma   90.00
#
_symmetry.space_group_name_H-M   'P 1'
#
loop_
_entity.id
_entity.type
_entity.pdbx_description
1 polymer ?
#
loop_
_entity_poly.entity_id
_entity_poly.type
_entity_poly.pdbx_seq_one_letter_code
_entity_poly.pdbx_strand_id
1 'polypeptide(L)'
;AMMGMLVRGLGADHVVWGTDAIWTGSPQWQIEALRRLEIPEDMQKQHGFKPLGAADGPIKSAIFGETNARLYKYERRAALATDRFAALRAEYEAAGGERSNLRYGYVAPARG
;
A
#
# COMPACT_ATOMS: atom_id res chain seq x y z
N ALA A 1 -12.27 13.26 10.31
CA ALA A 1 -11.95 14.71 10.18
C ALA A 1 -10.80 14.98 9.21
N MET A 2 -9.56 14.58 9.52
CA MET A 2 -8.35 14.96 8.76
C MET A 2 -8.43 14.69 7.25
N MET A 3 -8.79 13.48 6.84
CA MET A 3 -8.89 13.14 5.41
C MET A 3 -9.91 14.01 4.66
N GLY A 4 -11.06 14.30 5.27
CA GLY A 4 -12.07 15.17 4.67
C GLY A 4 -11.57 16.60 4.48
N MET A 5 -10.81 17.13 5.45
CA MET A 5 -10.20 18.45 5.35
C MET A 5 -9.14 18.51 4.25
N LEU A 6 -8.24 17.53 4.20
CA LEU A 6 -7.16 17.47 3.20
C LEU A 6 -7.72 17.34 1.78
N VAL A 7 -8.63 16.38 1.56
CA VAL A 7 -9.22 16.14 0.23
C VAL A 7 -10.06 17.35 -0.22
N ARG A 8 -10.81 17.98 0.69
CA ARG A 8 -11.60 19.18 0.36
C ARG A 8 -10.72 20.39 0.05
N GLY A 9 -9.66 20.60 0.83
CA GLY A 9 -8.81 21.79 0.74
C GLY A 9 -7.77 21.72 -0.39
N LEU A 10 -7.21 20.53 -0.64
CA LEU A 10 -6.09 20.34 -1.56
C LEU A 10 -6.46 19.54 -2.82
N GLY A 11 -7.52 18.73 -2.75
CA GLY A 11 -7.79 17.70 -3.75
C GLY A 11 -7.09 16.37 -3.42
N ALA A 12 -7.71 15.25 -3.81
CA ALA A 12 -7.16 13.91 -3.55
C ALA A 12 -5.83 13.66 -4.27
N ASP A 13 -5.60 14.36 -5.38
CA ASP A 13 -4.39 14.31 -6.20
C ASP A 13 -3.22 15.12 -5.63
N HIS A 14 -3.42 15.81 -4.50
CA HIS A 14 -2.39 16.57 -3.76
C HIS A 14 -2.11 15.99 -2.37
N VAL A 15 -2.73 14.86 -2.03
CA VAL A 15 -2.49 14.13 -0.78
C VAL A 15 -1.65 12.89 -1.06
N VAL A 16 -0.57 12.72 -0.30
CA VAL A 16 0.32 11.55 -0.37
C VAL A 16 0.18 10.69 0.88
N TRP A 17 0.43 9.40 0.72
CA TRP A 17 0.43 8.45 1.82
C TRP A 17 1.79 7.75 1.97
N GLY A 18 2.15 7.42 3.22
CA GLY A 18 3.35 6.69 3.61
C GLY A 18 3.18 6.08 4.99
N THR A 19 3.91 5.00 5.27
CA THR A 19 3.67 4.14 6.44
C THR A 19 4.54 4.46 7.64
N ASP A 20 5.71 5.06 7.40
CA ASP A 20 6.79 5.21 8.37
C ASP A 20 7.10 3.91 9.15
N ALA A 21 6.92 2.76 8.51
CA ALA A 21 6.95 1.44 9.15
C ALA A 21 8.36 0.86 9.31
N ILE A 22 9.36 1.70 9.58
CA ILE A 22 10.75 1.25 9.77
C ILE A 22 10.84 0.35 11.01
N TRP A 23 10.13 0.71 12.08
CA TRP A 23 10.23 0.07 13.40
C TRP A 23 9.13 -0.96 13.68
N THR A 24 8.02 -0.90 12.96
CA THR A 24 6.78 -1.63 13.29
C THR A 24 6.54 -2.85 12.39
N GLY A 25 7.47 -3.15 11.47
CA GLY A 25 7.39 -4.30 10.59
C GLY A 25 6.46 -4.06 9.39
N SER A 26 5.71 -5.09 8.99
CA SER A 26 4.88 -5.00 7.78
C SER A 26 3.78 -3.95 7.93
N PRO A 27 3.67 -2.97 7.01
CA PRO A 27 2.65 -1.93 7.06
C PRO A 27 1.26 -2.41 6.62
N GLN A 28 1.06 -3.73 6.44
CA GLN A 28 -0.16 -4.30 5.89
C GLN A 28 -1.42 -3.82 6.63
N TRP A 29 -1.37 -3.75 7.96
CA TRP A 29 -2.50 -3.26 8.75
C TRP A 29 -2.82 -1.78 8.51
N GLN A 30 -1.81 -0.94 8.22
CA GLN A 30 -2.02 0.48 7.88
C GLN A 30 -2.65 0.63 6.50
N ILE A 31 -2.25 -0.22 5.54
CA ILE A 31 -2.87 -0.29 4.20
C ILE A 31 -4.34 -0.67 4.36
N GLU A 32 -4.63 -1.70 5.16
CA GLU A 32 -6.02 -2.10 5.41
C GLU A 32 -6.83 -1.02 6.12
N ALA A 33 -6.23 -0.32 7.09
CA ALA A 33 -6.89 0.77 7.79
C ALA A 33 -7.29 1.89 6.83
N LEU A 34 -6.39 2.36 5.95
CA LEU A 34 -6.72 3.39 4.98
C LEU A 34 -7.77 2.91 3.94
N ARG A 35 -7.70 1.64 3.52
CA ARG A 35 -8.71 1.06 2.62
C ARG A 35 -10.10 1.03 3.24
N ARG A 36 -10.21 0.71 4.54
CA ARG A 36 -11.47 0.69 5.28
C ARG A 36 -11.94 2.07 5.72
N LEU A 37 -11.03 3.04 5.83
CA LEU A 37 -11.34 4.39 6.29
C LEU A 37 -12.41 5.02 5.41
N GLU A 38 -13.48 5.47 6.04
CA GLU A 38 -14.56 6.22 5.42
C GLU A 38 -14.93 7.39 6.33
N ILE A 39 -15.40 8.48 5.74
CA ILE A 39 -15.89 9.62 6.50
C ILE A 39 -17.33 9.30 6.94
N PRO A 40 -17.64 9.30 8.25
CA PRO A 40 -19.00 9.07 8.74
C PRO A 40 -20.04 10.02 8.12
N GLU A 41 -21.26 9.55 7.89
CA GLU A 41 -22.31 10.33 7.18
C GLU A 41 -22.70 11.63 7.89
N ASP A 42 -22.73 11.61 9.22
CA ASP A 42 -22.97 12.79 10.05
C ASP A 42 -21.90 13.86 9.81
N MET A 43 -20.62 13.46 9.75
CA MET A 43 -19.52 14.36 9.41
C MET A 43 -19.61 14.86 7.96
N GLN A 44 -20.04 14.02 7.03
CA GLN A 44 -20.27 14.44 5.64
C GLN A 44 -21.32 15.56 5.58
N LYS A 45 -22.47 15.36 6.25
CA LYS A 45 -23.58 16.33 6.29
C LYS A 45 -23.18 17.62 7.01
N GLN A 46 -22.53 17.52 8.16
CA GLN A 46 -22.17 18.68 8.99
C GLN A 46 -21.11 19.57 8.33
N HIS A 47 -20.16 18.97 7.61
CA HIS A 47 -18.98 19.69 7.10
C HIS A 47 -18.88 19.75 5.58
N GLY A 48 -19.87 19.18 4.86
CA GLY A 48 -19.88 19.10 3.40
C GLY A 48 -18.74 18.24 2.84
N PHE A 49 -18.27 17.25 3.59
CA PHE A 49 -17.25 16.32 3.09
C PHE A 49 -17.87 15.33 2.11
N LYS A 50 -17.14 15.04 1.03
CA LYS A 50 -17.48 13.95 0.12
C LYS A 50 -16.98 12.62 0.68
N PRO A 51 -17.67 11.49 0.42
CA PRO A 51 -17.17 10.17 0.80
C PRO A 51 -15.83 9.89 0.13
N LEU A 52 -14.97 9.10 0.80
CA LEU A 52 -13.70 8.61 0.24
C LEU A 52 -13.95 7.45 -0.74
N GLY A 53 -15.02 6.68 -0.53
CA GLY A 53 -15.49 5.64 -1.44
C GLY A 53 -14.86 4.27 -1.20
N ALA A 54 -15.01 3.39 -2.21
CA ALA A 54 -14.52 2.01 -2.17
C ALA A 54 -13.01 1.94 -1.89
N ALA A 55 -12.56 0.81 -1.34
CA ALA A 55 -11.16 0.58 -0.95
C ALA A 55 -10.15 0.79 -2.09
N ASP A 56 -10.56 0.49 -3.31
CA ASP A 56 -9.85 0.61 -4.59
C ASP A 56 -10.42 1.73 -5.48
N GLY A 57 -11.30 2.57 -4.92
CA GLY A 57 -11.89 3.70 -5.62
C GLY A 57 -10.87 4.79 -5.96
N PRO A 58 -11.22 5.74 -6.85
CA PRO A 58 -10.28 6.69 -7.43
C PRO A 58 -9.61 7.59 -6.38
N ILE A 59 -10.33 8.02 -5.33
CA ILE A 59 -9.76 8.87 -4.27
C ILE A 59 -8.69 8.10 -3.49
N LYS A 60 -8.98 6.87 -3.06
CA LYS A 60 -8.03 6.06 -2.28
C LYS A 60 -6.86 5.62 -3.14
N SER A 61 -7.08 5.24 -4.39
CA SER A 61 -6.02 4.89 -5.35
C SER A 61 -5.08 6.07 -5.62
N ALA A 62 -5.63 7.28 -5.78
CA ALA A 62 -4.83 8.50 -5.92
C ALA A 62 -3.90 8.70 -4.72
N ILE A 63 -4.47 8.70 -3.51
CA ILE A 63 -3.75 8.93 -2.26
C ILE A 63 -2.71 7.84 -1.98
N PHE A 64 -3.05 6.58 -2.23
CA PHE A 64 -2.17 5.44 -1.95
C PHE A 64 -0.90 5.44 -2.79
N GLY A 65 -0.99 5.84 -4.06
CA GLY A 65 0.13 5.63 -4.97
C GLY A 65 0.18 6.50 -6.21
N GLU A 66 -0.95 6.89 -6.81
CA GLU A 66 -0.89 7.61 -8.09
C GLU A 66 -0.36 9.04 -7.93
N THR A 67 -0.70 9.71 -6.83
CA THR A 67 -0.13 11.03 -6.51
C THR A 67 1.39 10.96 -6.35
N ASN A 68 1.88 9.97 -5.58
CA ASN A 68 3.32 9.73 -5.42
C ASN A 68 3.99 9.35 -6.74
N ALA A 69 3.34 8.50 -7.55
CA ALA A 69 3.89 8.08 -8.83
C ALA A 69 4.09 9.28 -9.77
N ARG A 70 3.11 10.18 -9.82
CA ARG A 70 3.23 11.44 -10.57
C ARG A 70 4.34 12.34 -10.02
N LEU A 71 4.40 12.51 -8.70
CA LEU A 71 5.39 13.37 -8.03
C LEU A 71 6.83 12.92 -8.29
N TYR A 72 7.09 11.62 -8.16
CA TYR A 72 8.41 11.02 -8.36
C TYR A 72 8.71 10.66 -9.82
N LYS A 73 7.84 11.05 -10.77
CA LYS A 73 7.93 10.68 -12.20
C LYS A 73 8.14 9.16 -12.38
N TYR A 74 7.47 8.39 -11.52
CA TYR A 74 7.52 6.95 -11.55
C TYR A 74 6.59 6.46 -12.66
N GLU A 75 7.19 6.00 -13.75
CA GLU A 75 6.48 5.21 -14.74
C GLU A 75 6.29 3.81 -14.19
N ARG A 76 5.04 3.33 -14.16
CA ARG A 76 4.69 1.98 -13.71
C ARG A 76 5.49 0.98 -14.54
N ARG A 77 6.60 0.49 -13.98
CA ARG A 77 7.56 -0.33 -14.71
C ARG A 77 6.89 -1.62 -15.15
N ALA A 78 6.53 -1.72 -16.43
CA ALA A 78 6.31 -3.01 -17.10
C ALA A 78 7.51 -3.96 -16.93
N ALA A 79 8.70 -3.41 -16.61
CA ALA A 79 9.93 -4.16 -16.34
C ALA A 79 9.84 -5.14 -15.15
N LEU A 80 8.89 -4.98 -14.22
CA LEU A 80 8.68 -5.96 -13.13
C LEU A 80 7.81 -7.16 -13.56
N ALA A 81 7.15 -7.09 -14.71
CA ALA A 81 6.31 -8.20 -15.19
C ALA A 81 7.14 -9.39 -15.71
N THR A 82 8.39 -9.15 -16.09
CA THR A 82 9.30 -10.15 -16.69
C THR A 82 10.66 -10.20 -16.02
N ASP A 83 10.79 -9.59 -14.83
CA ASP A 83 12.06 -9.62 -14.10
C ASP A 83 12.30 -10.97 -13.42
N ARG A 84 13.49 -11.09 -12.80
CA ARG A 84 13.87 -12.30 -12.06
C ARG A 84 12.90 -12.62 -10.93
N PHE A 85 12.27 -11.61 -10.30
CA PHE A 85 11.30 -11.86 -9.24
C PHE A 85 9.99 -12.40 -9.78
N ALA A 86 9.53 -11.95 -10.95
CA ALA A 86 8.39 -12.52 -11.64
C ALA A 86 8.63 -13.99 -12.03
N ALA A 87 9.82 -14.31 -12.54
CA ALA A 87 10.21 -15.69 -12.82
C ALA A 87 10.21 -16.57 -11.56
N LEU A 88 10.86 -16.11 -10.48
CA LEU A 88 10.87 -16.81 -9.19
C LEU A 88 9.47 -17.01 -8.60
N ARG A 89 8.60 -16.00 -8.74
CA ARG A 89 7.19 -16.10 -8.32
C ARG A 89 6.46 -17.16 -9.13
N ALA A 90 6.62 -17.18 -10.45
CA ALA A 90 5.99 -18.17 -11.32
C ALA A 90 6.48 -19.60 -11.00
N GLU A 91 7.79 -19.78 -10.78
CA GLU A 91 8.37 -21.05 -10.33
C GLU A 91 7.81 -21.48 -8.98
N TYR A 92 7.71 -20.56 -8.02
CA TYR A 92 7.14 -20.82 -6.70
C TYR A 92 5.66 -21.25 -6.78
N GLU A 93 4.86 -20.55 -7.59
CA GLU A 93 3.45 -20.89 -7.82
C GLU A 93 3.31 -22.24 -8.54
N ALA A 94 4.15 -22.52 -9.54
CA ALA A 94 4.20 -23.82 -10.23
C ALA A 94 4.63 -24.97 -9.32
N ALA A 95 5.50 -24.71 -8.34
CA ALA A 95 5.95 -25.67 -7.35
C ALA A 95 4.91 -25.91 -6.22
N GLY A 96 3.73 -25.30 -6.30
CA GLY A 96 2.60 -25.52 -5.37
C GLY A 96 2.32 -24.34 -4.43
N GLY A 97 3.14 -23.29 -4.43
CA GLY A 97 2.85 -22.02 -3.75
C GLY A 97 2.79 -22.09 -2.22
N GLU A 98 3.20 -23.21 -1.61
CA GLU A 98 3.13 -23.40 -0.16
C GLU A 98 4.33 -22.82 0.59
N ARG A 99 4.06 -22.43 1.83
CA ARG A 99 5.08 -21.93 2.74
C ARG A 99 6.11 -23.02 2.96
N SER A 100 7.38 -22.77 2.64
CA SER A 100 8.43 -23.77 2.87
C SER A 100 8.59 -24.16 4.34
N ASN A 101 8.15 -23.31 5.29
CA ASN A 101 8.34 -23.45 6.74
C ASN A 101 9.80 -23.71 7.16
N LEU A 102 10.75 -23.49 6.25
CA LEU A 102 12.18 -23.64 6.49
C LEU A 102 12.67 -22.42 7.27
N ARG A 103 13.47 -22.67 8.30
CA ARG A 103 14.18 -21.62 9.04
C ARG A 103 15.40 -21.21 8.24
N TYR A 104 15.31 -20.12 7.50
CA TYR A 104 16.46 -19.53 6.83
C TYR A 104 17.24 -18.66 7.81
N GLY A 105 18.53 -18.95 8.00
CA GLY A 105 19.41 -18.20 8.87
C GLY A 105 20.86 -18.66 8.72
N TYR A 106 21.81 -17.82 9.10
CA TYR A 106 23.23 -18.17 9.11
C TYR A 106 23.52 -19.05 10.32
N VAL A 107 23.83 -20.33 10.10
CA VAL A 107 24.40 -21.19 11.14
C VAL A 107 25.90 -20.88 11.18
N ALA A 108 26.38 -20.31 12.28
CA ALA A 108 27.82 -20.24 12.52
C ALA A 108 28.35 -21.67 12.63
N PRO A 109 29.42 -22.06 11.90
CA PRO A 109 30.01 -23.38 12.06
C PRO A 109 30.46 -23.54 13.52
N ALA A 110 30.19 -24.72 14.09
CA ALA A 110 30.61 -25.03 15.45
C ALA A 110 32.12 -24.81 15.57
N ARG A 111 32.54 -23.95 16.51
CA ARG A 111 33.95 -23.86 16.89
C ARG A 111 34.29 -25.14 17.66
N GLY A 112 35.14 -25.96 17.06
CA GLY A 112 35.79 -27.09 17.74
C GLY A 112 36.82 -26.61 18.76
#